data_AF-A0A7J8TW57-F1
#
_entry.id   AF-A0A7J8TW57-F1
#
_cell.length_a   1.000
_cell.length_b   1.000
_cell.length_c   1.000
_cell.angle_alpha   90.00
_cell.angle_beta   90.00
_cell.angle_gamma   90.00
#
_symmetry.space_group_name_H-M   'P 1'
#
loop_
_entity.id
_entity.type
_entity.pdbx_description
1 polymer ?
#
loop_
_entity_poly.entity_id
_entity_poly.type
_entity_poly.pdbx_seq_one_letter_code
_entity_poly.pdbx_strand_id
1 'polypeptide(L)'
;MLADSIGARYIHCDVAKESDVESAIQLAITWKGKLDILFSNAGIGGTASSITSLDMEQVKHLVSINLLGNVHAIKHAARAMLRCNTKGSIICTSSSAGIMGGLASHPYSLSKAEEVKKLVGDQGSLLRGKAATVEDVAQAAVFLASDDTGFITAHNLIIDGGYTSAISSLSFIYK
;
A
#
# COMPACT_ATOMS: atom_id res chain seq x y z
N MET A 1 -9.38 24.39 2.88
CA MET A 1 -8.28 23.51 2.41
C MET A 1 -8.87 22.41 1.52
N LEU A 2 -8.07 21.65 0.75
CA LEU A 2 -8.58 20.59 -0.15
C LEU A 2 -9.48 19.57 0.57
N ALA A 3 -9.16 19.22 1.82
CA ALA A 3 -9.98 18.32 2.63
C ALA A 3 -11.41 18.86 2.84
N ASP A 4 -11.55 20.15 3.18
CA ASP A 4 -12.86 20.76 3.42
C ASP A 4 -13.73 20.77 2.15
N SER A 5 -13.14 21.01 0.97
CA SER A 5 -13.88 21.08 -0.29
C SER A 5 -14.49 19.75 -0.74
N ILE A 6 -14.00 18.62 -0.21
CA ILE A 6 -14.54 17.28 -0.47
C ILE A 6 -15.26 16.70 0.75
N GLY A 7 -15.52 17.51 1.78
CA GLY A 7 -16.17 17.08 3.01
C GLY A 7 -15.33 16.10 3.85
N ALA A 8 -14.00 16.19 3.77
CA ALA A 8 -13.04 15.39 4.51
C ALA A 8 -12.38 16.15 5.67
N ARG A 9 -11.65 15.42 6.52
CA ARG A 9 -10.83 15.97 7.61
C ARG A 9 -9.36 15.66 7.37
N TYR A 10 -8.49 16.61 7.72
CA TYR A 10 -7.04 16.46 7.65
C TYR A 10 -6.44 16.45 9.05
N ILE A 11 -5.44 15.60 9.23
CA ILE A 11 -4.52 15.60 10.35
C ILE A 11 -3.15 15.17 9.83
N HIS A 12 -2.10 15.82 10.33
CA HIS A 12 -0.74 15.38 10.02
C HIS A 12 -0.49 14.03 10.70
N CYS A 13 0.10 13.09 9.96
CA CYS A 13 0.37 11.76 10.47
C CYS A 13 1.69 11.23 9.91
N ASP A 14 2.72 11.19 10.74
CA ASP A 14 3.93 10.43 10.45
C ASP A 14 3.71 8.97 10.85
N VAL A 15 3.56 8.07 9.86
CA VAL A 15 3.26 6.67 10.14
C VAL A 15 4.38 5.93 10.86
N ALA A 16 5.61 6.46 10.89
CA ALA A 16 6.69 5.89 11.70
C ALA A 16 6.48 6.15 13.22
N LYS A 17 5.57 7.07 13.58
CA LYS A 17 5.20 7.37 14.96
C LYS A 17 3.83 6.78 15.27
N GLU A 18 3.80 5.78 16.13
CA GLU A 18 2.56 5.10 16.50
C GLU A 18 1.47 6.06 17.01
N SER A 19 1.84 7.08 17.78
CA SER A 19 0.93 8.07 18.35
C SER A 19 0.18 8.89 17.30
N ASP A 20 0.83 9.17 16.17
CA ASP A 20 0.23 9.94 15.08
C ASP A 20 -0.86 9.12 14.39
N VAL A 21 -0.59 7.82 14.18
CA VAL A 21 -1.56 6.88 13.59
C VAL A 21 -2.76 6.69 14.51
N GLU A 22 -2.52 6.53 15.82
CA GLU A 22 -3.59 6.47 16.82
C GLU A 22 -4.44 7.75 16.79
N SER A 23 -3.82 8.93 16.73
CA SER A 23 -4.50 10.22 16.67
C SER A 23 -5.35 10.36 15.40
N ALA A 24 -4.84 9.91 14.25
CA ALA A 24 -5.57 9.94 12.99
C ALA A 24 -6.83 9.06 13.00
N ILE A 25 -6.72 7.86 13.58
CA ILE A 25 -7.85 6.95 13.76
C ILE A 25 -8.85 7.53 14.77
N GLN A 26 -8.36 8.14 15.86
CA GLN A 26 -9.22 8.78 16.84
C GLN A 26 -9.98 9.97 16.24
N LEU A 27 -9.37 10.75 15.33
CA LEU A 27 -10.08 11.80 14.60
C LEU A 27 -11.24 11.23 13.77
N ALA A 28 -11.03 10.13 13.06
CA ALA A 28 -12.09 9.49 12.27
C ALA A 28 -13.27 9.06 13.14
N ILE A 29 -12.99 8.44 14.29
CA ILE A 29 -14.00 7.98 15.25
C ILE A 29 -14.73 9.17 15.88
N THR A 30 -14.02 10.21 16.30
CA THR A 30 -14.65 11.41 16.87
C THR A 30 -15.54 12.12 15.84
N TRP A 31 -15.18 12.07 14.55
CA TRP A 31 -15.92 12.74 13.49
C TRP A 31 -17.14 11.95 12.99
N LYS A 32 -17.02 10.63 12.86
CA LYS A 32 -18.06 9.77 12.23
C LYS A 32 -18.67 8.74 13.17
N GLY A 33 -18.17 8.62 14.40
CA GLY A 33 -18.59 7.63 15.40
C GLY A 33 -18.01 6.22 15.22
N LYS A 34 -17.40 5.95 14.06
CA LYS A 34 -16.90 4.62 13.66
C LYS A 34 -15.77 4.72 12.64
N LEU A 35 -15.17 3.58 12.34
CA LEU A 35 -14.18 3.41 11.27
C LEU A 35 -14.59 2.22 10.40
N ASP A 36 -15.09 2.47 9.19
CA ASP A 36 -15.50 1.42 8.26
C ASP A 36 -14.34 0.95 7.39
N ILE A 37 -13.46 1.86 6.95
CA ILE A 37 -12.38 1.57 6.01
C ILE A 37 -11.10 2.24 6.51
N LEU A 38 -9.98 1.50 6.48
CA LEU A 38 -8.63 2.04 6.60
C LEU A 38 -7.88 1.75 5.30
N PHE A 39 -7.26 2.76 4.70
CA PHE A 39 -6.31 2.59 3.60
C PHE A 39 -4.91 3.06 4.01
N SER A 40 -4.03 2.11 4.33
CA SER A 40 -2.65 2.35 4.71
C SER A 40 -1.76 2.34 3.47
N ASN A 41 -1.56 3.52 2.88
CA ASN A 41 -0.84 3.69 1.62
C ASN A 41 0.63 4.13 1.76
N ALA A 42 1.01 4.71 2.90
CA ALA A 42 2.32 5.33 3.05
C ALA A 42 3.48 4.36 2.83
N GLY A 43 4.48 4.80 2.06
CA GLY A 43 5.71 4.06 1.81
C GLY A 43 6.76 4.98 1.17
N ILE A 44 8.03 4.66 1.40
CA ILE A 44 9.19 5.37 0.83
C ILE A 44 10.16 4.42 0.15
N GLY A 45 10.79 4.88 -0.93
CA GLY A 45 11.89 4.20 -1.63
C GLY A 45 13.13 4.02 -0.75
N GLY A 46 13.86 2.92 -0.95
CA GLY A 46 15.18 2.72 -0.37
C GLY A 46 16.30 3.06 -1.34
N THR A 47 17.42 3.54 -0.82
CA THR A 47 18.61 3.87 -1.61
C THR A 47 19.20 2.63 -2.29
N ALA A 48 19.52 2.75 -3.58
CA ALA A 48 20.20 1.68 -4.32
C ALA A 48 21.65 1.53 -3.83
N SER A 49 21.91 0.49 -3.05
CA SER A 49 23.24 0.15 -2.55
C SER A 49 23.50 -1.35 -2.54
N SER A 50 24.78 -1.73 -2.61
CA SER A 50 25.21 -3.12 -2.46
C SER A 50 24.83 -3.63 -1.07
N ILE A 51 24.47 -4.90 -0.98
CA ILE A 51 24.23 -5.57 0.31
C ILE A 51 25.42 -5.41 1.28
N THR A 52 26.64 -5.34 0.75
CA THR A 52 27.88 -5.19 1.53
C THR A 52 28.12 -3.77 2.03
N SER A 53 27.37 -2.78 1.55
CA SER A 53 27.57 -1.36 1.84
C SER A 53 26.27 -0.68 2.29
N LEU A 54 25.35 -1.44 2.89
CA LEU A 54 24.09 -0.89 3.38
C LEU A 54 24.30 0.02 4.58
N ASP A 55 23.65 1.18 4.55
CA ASP A 55 23.49 2.03 5.72
C ASP A 55 22.31 1.53 6.55
N MET A 56 22.61 0.97 7.72
CA MET A 56 21.60 0.40 8.60
C MET A 56 20.65 1.44 9.19
N GLU A 57 21.02 2.72 9.28
CA GLU A 57 20.09 3.76 9.70
C GLU A 57 19.05 4.06 8.63
N GLN A 58 19.47 4.05 7.35
CA GLN A 58 18.54 4.13 6.23
C GLN A 58 17.62 2.91 6.20
N VAL A 59 18.13 1.69 6.43
CA VAL A 59 17.29 0.49 6.51
C VAL A 59 16.25 0.61 7.64
N LYS A 60 16.66 1.03 8.83
CA LYS A 60 15.74 1.21 9.97
C LYS A 60 14.65 2.23 9.67
N HIS A 61 15.02 3.36 9.08
CA HIS A 61 14.05 4.40 8.69
C HIS A 61 13.04 3.88 7.66
N LEU A 62 13.52 3.11 6.68
CA LEU A 62 12.68 2.48 5.68
C LEU A 62 11.70 1.49 6.34
N VAL A 63 12.20 0.61 7.20
CA VAL A 63 11.39 -0.36 7.96
C VAL A 63 10.37 0.34 8.85
N SER A 64 10.72 1.46 9.49
CA SER A 64 9.79 2.18 10.37
C SER A 64 8.58 2.73 9.62
N ILE A 65 8.76 3.17 8.38
CA ILE A 65 7.66 3.68 7.56
C ILE A 65 6.90 2.53 6.88
N ASN A 66 7.62 1.70 6.12
CA ASN A 66 7.01 0.76 5.17
C ASN A 66 6.42 -0.46 5.86
N LEU A 67 7.05 -0.93 6.94
CA LEU A 67 6.59 -2.08 7.71
C LEU A 67 5.86 -1.65 8.98
N LEU A 68 6.54 -0.93 9.87
CA LEU A 68 5.95 -0.59 11.18
C LEU A 68 4.76 0.35 11.03
N GLY A 69 4.77 1.28 10.07
CA GLY A 69 3.60 2.12 9.76
C GLY A 69 2.34 1.32 9.45
N ASN A 70 2.46 0.23 8.68
CA ASN A 70 1.33 -0.68 8.43
C ASN A 70 0.91 -1.45 9.69
N VAL A 71 1.87 -1.89 10.51
CA VAL A 71 1.57 -2.55 11.78
C VAL A 71 0.79 -1.63 12.72
N HIS A 72 1.22 -0.36 12.84
CA HIS A 72 0.51 0.65 13.63
C HIS A 72 -0.91 0.86 13.11
N ALA A 73 -1.07 1.00 11.79
CA ALA A 73 -2.36 1.21 11.15
C ALA A 73 -3.31 0.03 11.40
N ILE A 74 -2.88 -1.20 11.12
CA ILE A 74 -3.69 -2.43 11.35
C ILE A 74 -4.07 -2.55 12.82
N LYS A 75 -3.10 -2.41 13.73
CA LYS A 75 -3.31 -2.52 15.18
C LYS A 75 -4.41 -1.57 15.66
N HIS A 76 -4.30 -0.29 15.32
CA HIS A 76 -5.22 0.73 15.82
C HIS A 76 -6.56 0.72 15.10
N ALA A 77 -6.60 0.41 13.80
CA ALA A 77 -7.84 0.29 13.05
C ALA A 77 -8.66 -0.92 13.54
N ALA A 78 -8.03 -2.07 13.72
CA ALA A 78 -8.70 -3.25 14.26
C ALA A 78 -9.26 -2.98 15.67
N ARG A 79 -8.50 -2.29 16.54
CA ARG A 79 -8.98 -1.85 17.86
C ARG A 79 -10.19 -0.92 17.76
N ALA A 80 -10.16 0.04 16.84
CA ALA A 80 -11.27 0.96 16.60
C ALA A 80 -12.52 0.23 16.12
N MET A 81 -12.38 -0.64 15.12
CA MET A 81 -13.46 -1.46 14.58
C MET A 81 -14.10 -2.35 15.65
N LEU A 82 -13.28 -3.05 16.45
CA LEU A 82 -13.76 -3.86 17.58
C LEU A 82 -14.52 -3.02 18.61
N ARG A 83 -13.95 -1.88 19.02
CA ARG A 83 -14.56 -0.99 20.03
C ARG A 83 -15.89 -0.41 19.56
N CYS A 84 -16.00 -0.02 18.29
CA CYS A 84 -17.21 0.54 17.71
C CYS A 84 -18.18 -0.53 17.19
N ASN A 85 -17.90 -1.82 17.41
CA ASN A 85 -18.66 -2.95 16.84
C ASN A 85 -18.92 -2.78 15.32
N THR A 86 -17.91 -2.30 14.60
CA THR A 86 -17.98 -1.97 13.17
C THR A 86 -17.29 -3.07 12.38
N LYS A 87 -18.00 -3.63 11.40
CA LYS A 87 -17.38 -4.47 10.36
C LYS A 87 -16.82 -3.55 9.29
N GLY A 88 -15.64 -3.86 8.78
CA GLY A 88 -14.93 -2.97 7.89
C GLY A 88 -13.81 -3.64 7.11
N SER A 89 -13.08 -2.83 6.35
CA SER A 89 -11.96 -3.27 5.50
C SER A 89 -10.68 -2.54 5.89
N ILE A 90 -9.59 -3.28 6.07
CA ILE A 90 -8.24 -2.74 6.27
C ILE A 90 -7.43 -3.09 5.03
N ILE A 91 -7.08 -2.07 4.25
CA ILE A 91 -6.39 -2.18 2.98
C ILE A 91 -5.00 -1.61 3.17
N CYS A 92 -3.97 -2.38 2.83
CA CYS A 92 -2.57 -1.95 2.92
C CYS A 92 -1.94 -1.98 1.54
N THR A 93 -1.31 -0.90 1.12
CA THR A 93 -0.53 -0.88 -0.12
C THR A 93 0.71 -1.76 0.05
N SER A 94 1.00 -2.56 -0.96
CA SER A 94 2.17 -3.42 -1.09
C SER A 94 2.63 -3.41 -2.55
N SER A 95 3.58 -4.26 -2.93
CA SER A 95 4.10 -4.29 -4.30
C SER A 95 4.79 -5.61 -4.64
N SER A 96 4.98 -5.80 -5.96
CA SER A 96 5.55 -6.98 -6.58
C SER A 96 6.95 -7.32 -6.09
N ALA A 97 7.82 -6.34 -5.79
CA ALA A 97 9.17 -6.64 -5.28
C ALA A 97 9.18 -7.20 -3.84
N GLY A 98 8.05 -7.18 -3.13
CA GLY A 98 7.89 -7.88 -1.85
C GLY A 98 7.67 -9.38 -2.02
N ILE A 99 7.39 -9.82 -3.26
CA ILE A 99 7.15 -11.21 -3.64
C ILE A 99 8.24 -11.70 -4.62
N MET A 100 8.79 -10.80 -5.46
CA MET A 100 9.85 -11.10 -6.42
C MET A 100 11.14 -10.33 -6.07
N GLY A 101 12.17 -11.05 -5.63
CA GLY A 101 13.49 -10.47 -5.37
C GLY A 101 14.20 -9.98 -6.64
N GLY A 102 14.99 -8.92 -6.52
CA GLY A 102 15.82 -8.39 -7.62
C GLY A 102 15.17 -7.30 -8.48
N LEU A 103 13.93 -6.91 -8.18
CA LEU A 103 13.23 -5.81 -8.87
C LEU A 103 13.56 -4.41 -8.34
N ALA A 104 14.16 -4.32 -7.15
CA ALA A 104 14.53 -3.07 -6.53
C ALA A 104 15.72 -3.24 -5.57
N SER A 105 16.17 -2.15 -4.94
CA SER A 105 17.30 -2.20 -4.00
C SER A 105 17.05 -3.17 -2.84
N HIS A 106 18.12 -3.79 -2.32
CA HIS A 106 18.03 -4.78 -1.23
C HIS A 106 17.26 -4.28 0.00
N PRO A 107 17.51 -3.06 0.52
CA PRO A 107 16.77 -2.53 1.69
C PRO A 107 15.29 -2.35 1.41
N TYR A 108 14.96 -2.04 0.16
CA TYR A 108 13.62 -1.67 -0.25
C TYR A 108 12.74 -2.88 -0.50
N SER A 109 13.28 -3.90 -1.19
CA SER A 109 12.63 -5.21 -1.31
C SER A 109 12.32 -5.84 0.05
N LEU A 110 13.15 -5.57 1.07
CA LEU A 110 12.96 -6.04 2.45
C LEU A 110 11.87 -5.32 3.24
N SER A 111 11.48 -4.10 2.84
CA SER A 111 10.70 -3.20 3.70
C SER A 111 9.33 -2.85 3.12
N LYS A 112 9.23 -2.51 1.84
CA LYS A 112 8.04 -2.58 0.95
C LYS A 112 8.56 -2.30 -0.46
N ALA A 113 8.05 -3.02 -1.42
CA ALA A 113 8.34 -2.77 -2.82
C ALA A 113 7.58 -1.56 -3.38
N GLU A 114 8.14 -0.85 -4.36
CA GLU A 114 7.52 0.14 -5.29
C GLU A 114 8.65 0.78 -6.12
N GLU A 115 9.23 0.03 -7.06
CA GLU A 115 10.02 0.69 -8.11
C GLU A 115 9.96 -0.10 -9.40
N VAL A 116 8.81 -0.08 -10.09
CA VAL A 116 8.77 -0.68 -11.44
C VAL A 116 7.86 0.05 -12.43
N LYS A 117 7.54 1.33 -12.23
CA LYS A 117 6.65 2.05 -13.19
C LYS A 117 7.25 2.18 -14.59
N LYS A 118 8.56 2.41 -14.71
CA LYS A 118 9.22 2.64 -16.01
C LYS A 118 9.73 1.35 -16.67
N LEU A 119 10.09 0.33 -15.89
CA LEU A 119 10.58 -0.96 -16.42
C LEU A 119 9.43 -1.90 -16.84
N VAL A 120 8.29 -1.89 -16.12
CA VAL A 120 7.12 -2.74 -16.43
C VAL A 120 6.43 -2.34 -17.71
N GLY A 121 6.25 -1.03 -17.96
CA GLY A 121 5.51 -0.55 -19.13
C GLY A 121 6.15 -0.92 -20.48
N ASP A 122 7.49 -0.94 -20.53
CA ASP A 122 8.23 -1.14 -21.78
C ASP A 122 8.66 -2.60 -22.03
N GLN A 123 8.90 -3.40 -20.97
CA GLN A 123 9.47 -4.75 -21.13
C GLN A 123 8.84 -5.86 -20.28
N GLY A 124 7.92 -5.54 -19.36
CA GLY A 124 7.43 -6.50 -18.35
C GLY A 124 5.93 -6.79 -18.36
N SER A 125 5.10 -5.83 -18.74
CA SER A 125 3.64 -5.94 -18.72
C SER A 125 3.14 -6.82 -19.87
N LEU A 126 2.11 -7.64 -19.62
CA LEU A 126 1.32 -8.26 -20.69
C LEU A 126 0.55 -7.21 -21.50
N LEU A 127 0.26 -6.05 -20.90
CA LEU A 127 -0.46 -4.94 -21.51
C LEU A 127 0.55 -3.98 -22.15
N ARG A 128 1.01 -4.31 -23.37
CA ARG A 128 2.03 -3.52 -24.08
C ARG A 128 1.61 -2.05 -24.22
N GLY A 129 2.50 -1.14 -23.82
CA GLY A 129 2.28 0.30 -23.94
C GLY A 129 1.33 0.90 -22.89
N LYS A 130 0.85 0.10 -21.94
CA LYS A 130 0.02 0.57 -20.82
C LYS A 130 0.79 0.41 -19.51
N ALA A 131 1.11 1.54 -18.88
CA ALA A 131 1.60 1.58 -17.52
C ALA A 131 0.44 1.66 -16.53
N ALA A 132 0.61 1.11 -15.32
CA ALA A 132 -0.34 1.26 -14.24
C ALA A 132 -0.45 2.73 -13.81
N THR A 133 -1.68 3.18 -13.59
CA THR A 133 -2.04 4.54 -13.18
C THR A 133 -2.39 4.60 -11.69
N VAL A 134 -2.48 5.80 -11.12
CA VAL A 134 -2.96 5.95 -9.72
C VAL A 134 -4.44 5.60 -9.62
N GLU A 135 -5.18 5.78 -10.71
CA GLU A 135 -6.58 5.42 -10.86
C GLU A 135 -6.77 3.90 -10.79
N ASP A 136 -5.88 3.10 -11.40
CA ASP A 136 -5.95 1.63 -11.31
C ASP A 136 -5.85 1.16 -9.84
N VAL A 137 -4.95 1.76 -9.06
CA VAL A 137 -4.80 1.47 -7.62
C VAL A 137 -6.02 1.95 -6.83
N ALA A 138 -6.51 3.16 -7.11
CA ALA A 138 -7.68 3.72 -6.44
C ALA A 138 -8.94 2.88 -6.68
N GLN A 139 -9.15 2.39 -7.91
CA GLN A 139 -10.29 1.52 -8.24
C GLN A 139 -10.23 0.20 -7.50
N ALA A 140 -9.05 -0.41 -7.37
CA ALA A 140 -8.89 -1.63 -6.59
C ALA A 140 -9.11 -1.39 -5.09
N ALA A 141 -8.67 -0.25 -4.55
CA ALA A 141 -8.95 0.12 -3.17
C ALA A 141 -10.46 0.33 -2.94
N VAL A 142 -11.16 0.98 -3.87
CA VAL A 142 -12.63 1.13 -3.83
C VAL A 142 -13.33 -0.23 -3.87
N PHE A 143 -12.87 -1.14 -4.74
CA PHE A 143 -13.40 -2.51 -4.80
C PHE A 143 -13.22 -3.24 -3.46
N LEU A 144 -12.00 -3.27 -2.90
CA LEU A 144 -11.71 -3.90 -1.60
C LEU A 144 -12.39 -3.23 -0.39
N ALA A 145 -12.86 -2.00 -0.56
CA ALA A 145 -13.63 -1.27 0.43
C ALA A 145 -15.14 -1.50 0.32
N SER A 146 -15.60 -2.16 -0.74
CA SER A 146 -17.02 -2.39 -1.03
C SER A 146 -17.54 -3.68 -0.40
N ASP A 147 -18.87 -3.75 -0.24
CA ASP A 147 -19.58 -4.92 0.28
C ASP A 147 -19.45 -6.17 -0.62
N ASP A 148 -19.07 -5.99 -1.90
CA ASP A 148 -18.88 -7.08 -2.86
C ASP A 148 -17.71 -8.01 -2.47
N THR A 149 -16.84 -7.56 -1.56
CA THR A 149 -15.64 -8.29 -1.14
C THR A 149 -15.81 -9.06 0.16
N GLY A 150 -17.05 -9.31 0.61
CA GLY A 150 -17.36 -9.97 1.87
C GLY A 150 -16.76 -11.37 2.09
N PHE A 151 -16.24 -12.02 1.04
CA PHE A 151 -15.53 -13.32 1.12
C PHE A 151 -14.05 -13.24 0.69
N ILE A 152 -13.51 -12.04 0.45
CA ILE A 152 -12.12 -11.81 0.06
C ILE A 152 -11.38 -11.24 1.27
N THR A 153 -10.45 -12.00 1.84
CA THR A 153 -9.63 -11.57 2.98
C THR A 153 -8.27 -12.24 2.96
N ALA A 154 -7.29 -11.65 3.66
CA ALA A 154 -5.92 -12.15 3.78
C ALA A 154 -5.23 -12.49 2.44
N HIS A 155 -5.49 -11.67 1.41
CA HIS A 155 -4.94 -11.86 0.07
C HIS A 155 -4.23 -10.62 -0.45
N ASN A 156 -3.26 -10.80 -1.35
CA ASN A 156 -2.63 -9.72 -2.11
C ASN A 156 -3.33 -9.59 -3.46
N LEU A 157 -4.18 -8.58 -3.64
CA LEU A 157 -4.74 -8.28 -4.96
C LEU A 157 -3.67 -7.63 -5.84
N ILE A 158 -3.12 -8.38 -6.79
CA ILE A 158 -2.02 -7.93 -7.65
C ILE A 158 -2.54 -7.07 -8.80
N ILE A 159 -1.95 -5.88 -8.97
CA ILE A 159 -2.29 -4.91 -10.02
C ILE A 159 -1.00 -4.50 -10.72
N ASP A 160 -0.51 -5.32 -11.63
CA ASP A 160 0.81 -5.14 -12.25
C ASP A 160 0.85 -5.42 -13.76
N GLY A 161 -0.31 -5.53 -14.40
CA GLY A 161 -0.41 -5.87 -15.82
C GLY A 161 0.10 -7.28 -16.14
N GLY A 162 0.13 -8.19 -15.16
CA GLY A 162 0.60 -9.56 -15.31
C GLY A 162 2.11 -9.74 -15.11
N TYR A 163 2.82 -8.69 -14.69
CA TYR A 163 4.27 -8.69 -14.54
C TYR A 163 4.81 -9.83 -13.66
N THR A 164 4.14 -10.11 -12.54
CA THR A 164 4.53 -11.17 -11.60
C THR A 164 4.19 -12.58 -12.06
N SER A 165 3.38 -12.75 -13.11
CA SER A 165 2.86 -14.04 -13.55
C SER A 165 3.21 -14.42 -14.99
N ALA A 166 3.67 -13.46 -15.79
CA ALA A 166 3.83 -13.65 -17.23
C ALA A 166 5.22 -14.12 -17.66
N ILE A 167 5.23 -15.11 -18.55
CA ILE A 167 6.24 -15.22 -19.60
C ILE A 167 5.74 -14.35 -20.76
N SER A 168 6.59 -13.45 -21.28
CA SER A 168 6.24 -12.41 -22.27
C SER A 168 5.67 -12.92 -23.61
N SER A 169 5.65 -14.24 -23.82
CA SER A 169 5.15 -14.92 -25.03
C SER A 169 3.63 -14.85 -25.22
N LEU A 170 2.83 -14.51 -24.20
CA LEU A 170 1.36 -14.40 -24.30
C LEU A 170 0.84 -12.95 -24.38
N SER A 171 1.72 -11.96 -24.56
CA SER A 171 1.34 -10.53 -24.51
C SER A 171 0.34 -10.05 -25.60
N PHE A 172 0.02 -10.86 -26.62
CA PHE A 172 -0.85 -10.45 -27.74
C PHE A 172 -2.36 -10.72 -27.53
N ILE A 173 -2.76 -11.40 -26.44
CA ILE A 173 -4.18 -11.74 -26.18
C ILE A 173 -4.86 -10.88 -25.10
N TYR A 174 -4.11 -10.03 -24.40
CA TYR A 174 -4.62 -9.22 -23.28
C TYR A 174 -4.78 -7.74 -23.67
N LYS A 175 -5.82 -7.08 -23.15
CA LYS A 175 -6.18 -5.68 -23.43
C LYS A 175 -5.93 -4.78 -22.22
#